data_AF-A0A0Q9KFE7-F1
#
_entry.id   AF-A0A0Q9KFE7-F1
#
_cell.length_a   1.000
_cell.length_b   1.000
_cell.length_c   1.000
_cell.angle_alpha   90.00
_cell.angle_beta   90.00
_cell.angle_gamma   90.00
#
_symmetry.space_group_name_H-M   'P 1'
#
loop_
_entity.id
_entity.type
_entity.pdbx_description
1 polymer ?
#
loop_
_entity_poly.entity_id
_entity_poly.type
_entity_poly.pdbx_seq_one_letter_code
_entity_poly.pdbx_strand_id
1 'polypeptide(L)'
;MARLPRLTSAPVLAGALVVFTLLAAGPLRPYDEMFQGYWAKHYTPNWWLFLDTVPNAVAGQAVCLPILAGVAIFLAWRHRTWHPLAIVVAAEVGFYGGIGGMKVLLGRTAPSAGEGSFWEGGPFAHGWYGIAYPSGHAAEAVLIYGAAAYLVLSYAGPDTRLRRRLTWLVGLIALNAIVVAFYLGYHWPTDLVAGLLAGGLVLRCIVNADRALARRGLPFGWSHRLPRLSRPEPGAAPAAHRPQPLPVPAAIWLRTHPFDLPKPSVTNLQPLTAAWSARVPGQPPVASPERKLLTTR
;
A
#
# COMPACT_ATOMS: atom_id res chain seq x y z
N MET A 1 -21.53 -21.83 15.87
CA MET A 1 -22.00 -20.56 15.24
C MET A 1 -21.25 -20.34 13.95
N ALA A 2 -21.88 -20.54 12.80
CA ALA A 2 -21.26 -20.28 11.49
C ALA A 2 -20.91 -18.79 11.40
N ARG A 3 -19.62 -18.47 11.26
CA ARG A 3 -19.21 -17.08 10.98
C ARG A 3 -19.77 -16.72 9.62
N LEU A 4 -20.72 -15.79 9.58
CA LEU A 4 -21.21 -15.22 8.33
C LEU A 4 -19.99 -14.82 7.47
N PRO A 5 -19.94 -15.23 6.19
CA PRO A 5 -18.86 -14.81 5.31
C PRO A 5 -18.83 -13.28 5.28
N ARG A 6 -17.63 -12.71 5.42
CA ARG A 6 -17.49 -11.26 5.29
C ARG A 6 -18.04 -10.85 3.91
N LEU A 7 -18.81 -9.76 3.87
CA LEU A 7 -19.43 -9.24 2.63
C LEU A 7 -18.41 -9.01 1.50
N THR A 8 -17.14 -8.79 1.86
CA THR A 8 -16.02 -8.58 0.93
C THR A 8 -15.17 -9.84 0.70
N SER A 9 -15.70 -11.03 1.00
CA SER A 9 -15.01 -12.29 0.70
C SER A 9 -15.10 -12.63 -0.78
N ALA A 10 -14.07 -13.30 -1.32
CA ALA A 10 -14.01 -13.69 -2.73
C ALA A 10 -15.25 -14.48 -3.21
N PRO A 11 -15.77 -15.51 -2.50
CA PRO A 11 -16.95 -16.23 -2.96
C PRO A 11 -18.22 -15.35 -2.95
N VAL A 12 -18.35 -14.44 -1.99
CA VAL A 12 -19.49 -13.50 -1.95
C VAL A 12 -19.41 -12.51 -3.11
N LEU A 13 -18.22 -11.95 -3.39
CA LEU A 13 -18.02 -11.05 -4.52
C LEU A 13 -18.23 -11.76 -5.87
N ALA A 14 -17.78 -13.00 -6.01
CA ALA A 14 -18.00 -13.80 -7.22
C ALA A 14 -19.50 -14.11 -7.41
N GLY A 15 -20.19 -14.55 -6.36
CA GLY A 15 -21.64 -14.78 -6.40
C GLY A 15 -22.41 -13.49 -6.70
N ALA A 16 -22.04 -12.38 -6.07
CA ALA A 16 -22.64 -11.07 -6.34
C ALA A 16 -22.41 -10.62 -7.78
N LEU A 17 -21.20 -10.80 -8.32
CA LEU A 17 -20.89 -10.48 -9.71
C LEU A 17 -21.76 -11.31 -10.67
N VAL A 18 -21.82 -12.64 -10.48
CA VAL A 18 -22.64 -13.52 -11.34
C VAL A 18 -24.12 -13.15 -11.29
N VAL A 19 -24.68 -13.01 -10.09
CA VAL A 19 -26.09 -12.63 -9.92
C VAL A 19 -26.34 -11.26 -10.55
N PHE A 20 -25.45 -10.30 -10.33
CA PHE A 20 -25.59 -8.96 -10.88
C PHE A 20 -25.45 -8.95 -12.41
N THR A 21 -24.60 -9.80 -13.01
CA THR A 21 -24.53 -9.97 -14.46
C THR A 21 -25.82 -10.53 -15.03
N LEU A 22 -26.45 -11.51 -14.38
CA LEU A 22 -27.75 -12.03 -14.81
C LEU A 22 -28.85 -10.96 -14.71
N LEU A 23 -28.81 -10.13 -13.66
CA LEU A 23 -29.75 -9.00 -13.50
C LEU A 23 -29.52 -7.94 -14.59
N ALA A 24 -28.26 -7.61 -14.89
CA ALA A 24 -27.88 -6.66 -15.94
C ALA A 24 -28.29 -7.15 -17.34
N ALA A 25 -28.21 -8.45 -17.59
CA ALA A 25 -28.59 -9.06 -18.86
C ALA A 25 -30.11 -9.16 -19.08
N GLY A 26 -30.93 -8.94 -18.04
CA GLY A 26 -32.38 -9.01 -18.15
C GLY A 26 -33.09 -7.90 -17.36
N PRO A 27 -33.51 -8.15 -16.10
CA PRO A 27 -34.38 -7.24 -15.35
C PRO A 27 -33.92 -5.78 -15.22
N LEU A 28 -32.61 -5.51 -15.24
CA LEU A 28 -32.06 -4.17 -15.07
C LEU A 28 -31.94 -3.37 -16.37
N ARG A 29 -32.15 -3.99 -17.54
CA ARG A 29 -32.01 -3.33 -18.84
C ARG A 29 -32.90 -2.08 -19.00
N PRO A 30 -34.19 -2.07 -18.60
CA PRO A 30 -35.01 -0.87 -18.71
C PRO A 30 -34.47 0.31 -17.89
N TYR A 31 -33.78 0.02 -16.78
CA TYR A 31 -33.17 1.06 -15.95
C TYR A 31 -31.87 1.60 -16.57
N ASP A 32 -31.08 0.73 -17.21
CA ASP A 32 -29.91 1.16 -17.98
C ASP A 32 -30.31 2.12 -19.10
N GLU A 33 -31.40 1.81 -19.82
CA GLU A 33 -31.97 2.64 -20.88
C GLU A 33 -32.58 3.94 -20.32
N MET A 34 -33.32 3.87 -19.21
CA MET A 34 -33.91 5.05 -18.56
C MET A 34 -32.84 6.05 -18.08
N PHE A 35 -31.73 5.53 -17.55
CA PHE A 35 -30.64 6.36 -17.04
C PHE A 35 -29.52 6.62 -18.06
N GLN A 36 -29.71 6.27 -19.34
CA GLN A 36 -28.65 6.47 -20.34
C GLN A 36 -28.20 7.94 -20.40
N GLY A 37 -26.89 8.17 -20.24
CA GLY A 37 -26.27 9.47 -19.98
C GLY A 37 -26.34 10.51 -21.11
N TYR A 38 -27.09 10.27 -22.19
CA TYR A 38 -27.10 11.15 -23.38
C TYR A 38 -27.58 12.58 -23.09
N TRP A 39 -28.38 12.77 -22.04
CA TRP A 39 -28.77 14.10 -21.55
C TRP A 39 -27.55 14.99 -21.24
N ALA A 40 -26.44 14.44 -20.74
CA ALA A 40 -25.25 15.18 -20.35
C ALA A 40 -24.59 15.92 -21.53
N LYS A 41 -24.58 15.32 -22.72
CA LYS A 41 -24.04 15.93 -23.94
C LYS A 41 -24.86 17.15 -24.39
N HIS A 42 -26.14 17.18 -24.07
CA HIS A 42 -27.01 18.31 -24.39
C HIS A 42 -26.73 19.52 -23.47
N TYR A 43 -26.49 19.28 -22.17
CA TYR A 43 -26.32 20.36 -21.20
C TYR A 43 -24.89 20.92 -21.13
N THR A 44 -23.86 20.13 -21.40
CA THR A 44 -22.46 20.58 -21.31
C THR A 44 -21.59 20.16 -22.51
N PRO A 45 -21.90 20.64 -23.72
CA PRO A 45 -21.18 20.21 -24.94
C PRO A 45 -19.67 20.52 -24.87
N ASN A 46 -19.28 21.61 -24.23
CA ASN A 46 -17.88 22.04 -24.16
C ASN A 46 -17.05 21.32 -23.08
N TRP A 47 -17.70 20.56 -22.20
CA TRP A 47 -17.03 19.88 -21.08
C TRP A 47 -16.52 18.48 -21.44
N TRP A 48 -16.99 17.91 -22.56
CA TRP A 48 -16.64 16.57 -23.01
C TRP A 48 -15.12 16.33 -22.98
N LEU A 49 -14.36 17.21 -23.66
CA LEU A 49 -12.91 17.04 -23.80
C LEU A 49 -12.23 17.07 -22.44
N PHE A 50 -12.60 18.00 -21.56
CA PHE A 50 -12.04 18.07 -20.22
C PHE A 50 -12.33 16.80 -19.41
N LEU A 51 -13.59 16.34 -19.41
CA LEU A 51 -14.01 15.17 -18.66
C LEU A 51 -13.36 13.87 -19.17
N ASP A 52 -13.16 13.76 -20.49
CA ASP A 52 -12.49 12.61 -21.09
C ASP A 52 -10.97 12.62 -20.90
N THR A 53 -10.34 13.78 -21.01
CA THR A 53 -8.86 13.88 -20.94
C THR A 53 -8.32 13.91 -19.52
N VAL A 54 -9.08 14.43 -18.56
CA VAL A 54 -8.57 14.65 -17.20
C VAL A 54 -9.12 13.62 -16.21
N PRO A 55 -10.40 13.68 -15.77
CA PRO A 55 -10.87 12.77 -14.75
C PRO A 55 -11.09 11.34 -15.26
N ASN A 56 -11.51 11.14 -16.51
CA ASN A 56 -11.62 9.78 -17.05
C ASN A 56 -10.24 9.10 -17.11
N ALA A 57 -9.21 9.86 -17.54
CA ALA A 57 -7.84 9.37 -17.62
C ALA A 57 -7.27 8.92 -16.26
N VAL A 58 -7.75 9.44 -15.12
CA VAL A 58 -7.29 9.00 -13.77
C VAL A 58 -7.45 7.50 -13.60
N ALA A 59 -8.61 6.96 -13.99
CA ALA A 59 -8.89 5.55 -13.90
C ALA A 59 -8.49 4.78 -15.17
N GLY A 60 -7.77 5.43 -16.08
CA GLY A 60 -7.24 4.82 -17.29
C GLY A 60 -5.87 4.21 -17.03
N GLN A 61 -5.60 3.11 -17.73
CA GLN A 61 -4.40 2.30 -17.52
C GLN A 61 -3.10 3.10 -17.66
N ALA A 62 -3.07 4.07 -18.58
CA ALA A 62 -1.92 4.94 -18.82
C ALA A 62 -1.52 5.80 -17.59
N VAL A 63 -2.44 6.03 -16.64
CA VAL A 63 -2.19 6.80 -15.43
C VAL A 63 -2.09 5.89 -14.21
N CYS A 64 -3.04 4.97 -14.05
CA CYS A 64 -3.12 4.17 -12.83
C CYS A 64 -1.96 3.16 -12.71
N LEU A 65 -1.52 2.54 -13.81
CA LEU A 65 -0.44 1.55 -13.80
C LEU A 65 0.92 2.17 -13.44
N PRO A 66 1.35 3.31 -14.02
CA PRO A 66 2.57 3.99 -13.58
C PRO A 66 2.54 4.38 -12.10
N ILE A 67 1.38 4.75 -11.54
CA ILE A 67 1.25 5.05 -10.10
C ILE A 67 1.51 3.78 -9.28
N LEU A 68 0.85 2.67 -9.60
CA LEU A 68 1.06 1.40 -8.92
C LEU A 68 2.52 0.92 -9.06
N ALA A 69 3.07 0.99 -10.27
CA ALA A 69 4.45 0.64 -10.57
C ALA A 69 5.44 1.52 -9.79
N GLY A 70 5.22 2.83 -9.71
CA GLY A 70 6.04 3.76 -8.93
C GLY A 70 6.06 3.41 -7.44
N VAL A 71 4.88 3.15 -6.86
CA VAL A 71 4.76 2.68 -5.46
C VAL A 71 5.49 1.35 -5.28
N ALA A 72 5.29 0.41 -6.19
CA ALA A 72 5.91 -0.92 -6.12
C ALA A 72 7.44 -0.85 -6.26
N ILE A 73 7.97 -0.09 -7.21
CA ILE A 73 9.41 0.11 -7.43
C ILE A 73 10.03 0.76 -6.20
N PHE A 74 9.42 1.82 -5.65
CA PHE A 74 9.91 2.48 -4.44
C PHE A 74 9.99 1.51 -3.26
N LEU A 75 8.92 0.74 -3.02
CA LEU A 75 8.89 -0.25 -1.94
C LEU A 75 9.86 -1.41 -2.18
N ALA A 76 9.97 -1.89 -3.42
CA ALA A 76 10.88 -2.95 -3.81
C ALA A 76 12.34 -2.54 -3.58
N TRP A 77 12.69 -1.30 -3.95
CA TRP A 77 14.01 -0.72 -3.73
C TRP A 77 14.31 -0.53 -2.23
N ARG A 78 13.37 0.07 -1.48
CA ARG A 78 13.52 0.37 -0.06
C ARG A 78 13.64 -0.89 0.79
N HIS A 79 12.85 -1.91 0.49
CA HIS A 79 12.78 -3.16 1.26
C HIS A 79 13.57 -4.31 0.63
N ARG A 80 14.28 -4.05 -0.48
CA ARG A 80 15.12 -5.02 -1.20
C ARG A 80 14.39 -6.34 -1.48
N THR A 81 13.18 -6.24 -2.03
CA THR A 81 12.28 -7.37 -2.28
C THR A 81 11.53 -7.20 -3.60
N TRP A 82 11.24 -8.31 -4.28
CA TRP A 82 10.46 -8.32 -5.51
C TRP A 82 8.95 -8.45 -5.29
N HIS A 83 8.52 -8.66 -4.04
CA HIS A 83 7.11 -8.83 -3.69
C HIS A 83 6.19 -7.73 -4.24
N PRO A 84 6.50 -6.42 -4.14
CA PRO A 84 5.63 -5.38 -4.66
C PRO A 84 5.45 -5.46 -6.18
N LEU A 85 6.50 -5.83 -6.91
CA LEU A 85 6.45 -6.00 -8.37
C LEU A 85 5.62 -7.23 -8.76
N ALA A 86 5.68 -8.31 -7.98
CA ALA A 86 4.81 -9.47 -8.18
C ALA A 86 3.32 -9.12 -8.03
N ILE A 87 2.97 -8.20 -7.11
CA ILE A 87 1.60 -7.69 -6.98
C ILE A 87 1.18 -6.87 -8.20
N VAL A 88 2.08 -6.07 -8.80
CA VAL A 88 1.78 -5.36 -10.06
C VAL A 88 1.47 -6.34 -11.18
N VAL A 89 2.33 -7.36 -11.37
CA VAL A 89 2.11 -8.39 -12.39
C VAL A 89 0.80 -9.14 -12.15
N ALA A 90 0.51 -9.51 -10.89
CA ALA A 90 -0.74 -10.18 -10.55
C ALA A 90 -1.97 -9.30 -10.82
N ALA A 91 -1.88 -7.99 -10.60
CA ALA A 91 -2.94 -7.04 -10.90
C ALA A 91 -3.19 -6.93 -12.41
N GLU A 92 -2.14 -6.80 -13.22
CA GLU A 92 -2.26 -6.73 -14.69
C GLU A 92 -2.80 -8.03 -15.28
N VAL A 93 -2.28 -9.18 -14.84
CA VAL A 93 -2.79 -10.50 -15.27
C VAL A 93 -4.26 -10.68 -14.87
N GLY A 94 -4.62 -10.28 -13.64
CA GLY A 94 -5.99 -10.32 -13.18
C GLY A 94 -6.93 -9.39 -13.95
N PHE A 95 -6.42 -8.21 -14.35
CA PHE A 95 -7.15 -7.26 -15.17
C PHE A 95 -7.39 -7.80 -16.58
N TYR A 96 -6.34 -8.12 -17.33
CA TYR A 96 -6.49 -8.58 -18.71
C TYR A 96 -7.13 -9.97 -18.82
N GLY A 97 -6.70 -10.91 -17.99
CA GLY A 97 -7.22 -12.28 -18.02
C GLY A 97 -8.63 -12.38 -17.43
N GLY A 98 -8.90 -11.68 -16.32
CA GLY A 98 -10.20 -11.72 -15.65
C GLY A 98 -11.21 -10.75 -16.26
N ILE A 99 -10.95 -9.45 -16.10
CA ILE A 99 -11.87 -8.38 -16.51
C ILE A 99 -11.90 -8.25 -18.04
N GLY A 100 -10.74 -8.20 -18.69
CA GLY A 100 -10.61 -8.18 -20.14
C GLY A 100 -11.18 -9.44 -20.80
N GLY A 101 -10.90 -10.60 -20.23
CA GLY A 101 -11.52 -11.86 -20.67
C GLY A 101 -13.05 -11.81 -20.59
N MET A 102 -13.62 -11.35 -19.47
CA MET A 102 -15.06 -11.22 -19.31
C MET A 102 -15.67 -10.22 -20.30
N LYS A 103 -14.98 -9.12 -20.59
CA LYS A 103 -15.38 -8.15 -21.62
C LYS A 103 -15.53 -8.77 -23.00
N VAL A 104 -14.53 -9.54 -23.41
CA VAL A 104 -14.53 -10.20 -24.73
C VAL A 104 -15.59 -11.29 -24.80
N LEU A 105 -15.76 -12.06 -23.72
CA LEU A 105 -16.78 -13.11 -23.65
C LEU A 105 -18.17 -12.50 -23.75
N LEU A 106 -18.54 -11.61 -22.83
CA LEU A 106 -19.90 -11.09 -22.72
C LEU A 106 -20.32 -10.15 -23.86
N GLY A 107 -19.36 -9.49 -24.51
CA GLY A 107 -19.58 -8.78 -25.77
C GLY A 107 -20.75 -7.79 -25.75
N ARG A 108 -20.86 -6.97 -24.70
CA ARG A 108 -21.95 -5.98 -24.57
C ARG A 108 -21.59 -4.67 -25.26
N THR A 109 -22.49 -4.12 -26.06
CA THR A 109 -22.29 -2.82 -26.72
C THR A 109 -22.41 -1.64 -25.74
N ALA A 110 -21.61 -0.60 -25.96
CA ALA A 110 -21.73 0.68 -25.26
C ALA A 110 -23.00 1.43 -25.70
N PRO A 111 -23.50 2.39 -24.89
CA PRO A 111 -24.68 3.21 -25.23
C PRO A 111 -24.56 3.95 -26.56
N SER A 112 -23.33 4.29 -26.98
CA SER A 112 -23.10 4.98 -28.25
C SER A 112 -23.08 4.09 -29.49
N ALA A 113 -23.03 2.76 -29.31
CA ALA A 113 -22.80 1.80 -30.40
C ALA A 113 -23.96 0.82 -30.61
N GLY A 114 -24.86 0.65 -29.64
CA GLY A 114 -26.00 -0.27 -29.77
C GLY A 114 -26.89 -0.27 -28.54
N GLU A 115 -27.86 -1.19 -28.53
CA GLU A 115 -28.93 -1.25 -27.51
C GLU A 115 -28.50 -1.91 -26.19
N GLY A 116 -27.24 -2.32 -26.07
CA GLY A 116 -26.69 -2.87 -24.83
C GLY A 116 -27.04 -4.33 -24.57
N SER A 117 -27.49 -5.07 -25.59
CA SER A 117 -27.63 -6.52 -25.52
C SER A 117 -26.27 -7.20 -25.31
N PHE A 118 -26.28 -8.29 -24.54
CA PHE A 118 -25.11 -9.16 -24.37
C PHE A 118 -24.95 -10.05 -25.60
N TRP A 119 -23.71 -10.43 -25.92
CA TRP A 119 -23.34 -11.32 -27.04
C TRP A 119 -23.60 -10.78 -28.46
N GLU A 120 -24.31 -9.66 -28.60
CA GLU A 120 -24.56 -9.00 -29.90
C GLU A 120 -23.44 -8.02 -30.28
N GLY A 121 -22.61 -7.62 -29.32
CA GLY A 121 -21.44 -6.78 -29.55
C GLY A 121 -20.21 -7.57 -30.00
N GLY A 122 -19.07 -7.20 -29.44
CA GLY A 122 -17.79 -7.87 -29.67
C GLY A 122 -16.75 -6.99 -30.37
N PRO A 123 -15.46 -7.33 -30.18
CA PRO A 123 -14.34 -6.50 -30.63
C PRO A 123 -14.23 -6.43 -32.15
N PHE A 124 -14.68 -7.46 -32.88
CA PHE A 124 -14.60 -7.49 -34.34
C PHE A 124 -15.72 -6.69 -35.03
N ALA A 125 -16.91 -6.63 -34.41
CA ALA A 125 -18.06 -5.93 -34.98
C ALA A 125 -18.08 -4.44 -34.61
N HIS A 126 -17.78 -4.12 -33.34
CA HIS A 126 -17.94 -2.76 -32.79
C HIS A 126 -16.67 -2.22 -32.10
N GLY A 127 -15.52 -2.88 -32.28
CA GLY A 127 -14.26 -2.46 -31.67
C GLY A 127 -14.35 -2.37 -30.14
N TRP A 128 -13.74 -1.33 -29.56
CA TRP A 128 -13.78 -1.07 -28.13
C TRP A 128 -15.18 -0.77 -27.59
N TYR A 129 -16.08 -0.27 -28.44
CA TYR A 129 -17.47 -0.02 -28.06
C TYR A 129 -18.34 -1.29 -28.06
N GLY A 130 -17.82 -2.42 -28.56
CA GLY A 130 -18.50 -3.72 -28.50
C GLY A 130 -18.25 -4.52 -27.23
N ILE A 131 -17.42 -4.00 -26.31
CA ILE A 131 -16.96 -4.72 -25.11
C ILE A 131 -17.03 -3.82 -23.86
N ALA A 132 -18.20 -3.22 -23.65
CA ALA A 132 -18.44 -2.25 -22.58
C ALA A 132 -18.59 -2.91 -21.19
N TYR A 133 -19.16 -4.11 -21.10
CA TYR A 133 -19.41 -4.80 -19.83
C TYR A 133 -18.30 -5.80 -19.49
N PRO A 134 -17.75 -5.81 -18.27
CA PRO A 134 -17.90 -4.80 -17.21
C PRO A 134 -17.03 -3.55 -17.50
N SER A 135 -17.28 -2.44 -16.81
CA SER A 135 -16.46 -1.23 -16.99
C SER A 135 -15.00 -1.43 -16.55
N GLY A 136 -14.08 -1.09 -17.46
CA GLY A 136 -12.63 -1.17 -17.21
C GLY A 136 -12.15 -0.12 -16.21
N HIS A 137 -12.52 1.15 -16.44
CA HIS A 137 -12.15 2.26 -15.56
C HIS A 137 -12.65 2.06 -14.13
N ALA A 138 -13.90 1.63 -13.95
CA ALA A 138 -14.43 1.33 -12.62
C ALA A 138 -13.66 0.16 -11.95
N ALA A 139 -13.28 -0.85 -12.73
CA ALA A 139 -12.52 -1.98 -12.22
C ALA A 139 -11.08 -1.61 -11.85
N GLU A 140 -10.36 -0.84 -12.69
CA GLU A 140 -9.01 -0.35 -12.40
C GLU A 140 -8.98 0.58 -11.20
N ALA A 141 -9.99 1.46 -11.06
CA ALA A 141 -10.12 2.36 -9.93
C ALA A 141 -10.09 1.62 -8.59
N VAL A 142 -10.71 0.43 -8.52
CA VAL A 142 -10.68 -0.41 -7.32
C VAL A 142 -9.44 -1.30 -7.29
N LEU A 143 -9.11 -1.98 -8.40
CA LEU A 143 -8.05 -2.99 -8.46
C LEU A 143 -6.66 -2.37 -8.29
N ILE A 144 -6.32 -1.39 -9.12
CA ILE A 144 -4.95 -0.84 -9.20
C ILE A 144 -4.67 0.06 -8.01
N TYR A 145 -5.56 1.01 -7.72
CA TYR A 145 -5.39 1.87 -6.53
C TYR A 145 -5.57 1.11 -5.23
N GLY A 146 -6.45 0.10 -5.19
CA GLY A 146 -6.58 -0.80 -4.06
C GLY A 146 -5.34 -1.67 -3.85
N ALA A 147 -4.69 -2.14 -4.92
CA ALA A 147 -3.40 -2.83 -4.84
C ALA A 147 -2.29 -1.90 -4.35
N ALA A 148 -2.24 -0.65 -4.81
CA ALA A 148 -1.30 0.34 -4.32
C ALA A 148 -1.51 0.62 -2.81
N ALA A 149 -2.77 0.80 -2.39
CA ALA A 149 -3.12 0.95 -0.98
C ALA A 149 -2.76 -0.29 -0.16
N TYR A 150 -2.99 -1.48 -0.71
CA TYR A 150 -2.60 -2.75 -0.09
C TYR A 150 -1.09 -2.82 0.16
N LEU A 151 -0.28 -2.49 -0.85
CA LEU A 151 1.18 -2.44 -0.73
C LEU A 151 1.59 -1.44 0.35
N VAL A 152 1.13 -0.19 0.28
CA VAL A 152 1.47 0.82 1.27
C VAL A 152 1.15 0.35 2.70
N LEU A 153 -0.02 -0.24 2.92
CA LEU A 153 -0.42 -0.74 4.24
C LEU A 153 0.37 -1.97 4.70
N SER A 154 0.82 -2.81 3.76
CA SER A 154 1.60 -4.00 4.07
C SER A 154 3.02 -3.65 4.53
N TYR A 155 3.58 -2.55 4.03
CA TYR A 155 4.94 -2.10 4.37
C TYR A 155 5.00 -0.99 5.43
N ALA A 156 3.93 -0.21 5.65
CA ALA A 156 3.90 0.87 6.64
C ALA A 156 3.61 0.38 8.08
N GLY A 157 3.15 -0.85 8.26
CA GLY A 157 2.73 -1.37 9.57
C GLY A 157 1.29 -0.99 9.95
N PRO A 158 0.85 -1.34 11.17
CA PRO A 158 -0.55 -1.19 11.58
C PRO A 158 -0.91 0.28 11.91
N ASP A 159 -1.24 1.08 10.89
CA ASP A 159 -1.80 2.42 11.06
C ASP A 159 -3.26 2.50 10.59
N THR A 160 -4.16 2.70 11.56
CA THR A 160 -5.59 2.83 11.34
C THR A 160 -5.98 4.12 10.61
N ARG A 161 -5.27 5.22 10.84
CA ARG A 161 -5.53 6.50 10.17
C ARG A 161 -5.11 6.42 8.71
N LEU A 162 -3.93 5.86 8.42
CA LEU A 162 -3.47 5.63 7.06
C LEU A 162 -4.43 4.72 6.30
N ARG A 163 -4.83 3.58 6.89
CA ARG A 163 -5.83 2.68 6.29
C ARG A 163 -7.12 3.41 5.93
N ARG A 164 -7.65 4.24 6.85
CA ARG A 164 -8.86 5.01 6.59
C ARG A 164 -8.67 6.01 5.45
N ARG A 165 -7.55 6.74 5.43
CA ARG A 165 -7.23 7.71 4.37
C ARG A 165 -7.13 7.06 3.00
N LEU A 166 -6.40 5.94 2.89
CA LEU A 166 -6.26 5.21 1.63
C LEU A 166 -7.59 4.60 1.18
N THR A 167 -8.41 4.09 2.11
CA THR A 167 -9.75 3.58 1.79
C THR A 167 -10.64 4.68 1.21
N TRP A 168 -10.63 5.88 1.81
CA TRP A 168 -11.34 7.04 1.28
C TRP A 168 -10.80 7.46 -0.08
N LEU A 169 -9.48 7.50 -0.26
CA LEU A 169 -8.85 7.87 -1.53
C LEU A 169 -9.29 6.93 -2.66
N VAL A 170 -9.21 5.61 -2.45
CA VAL A 170 -9.68 4.62 -3.43
C VAL A 170 -11.18 4.79 -3.70
N GLY A 171 -11.98 5.03 -2.66
CA GLY A 171 -13.42 5.29 -2.81
C GLY A 171 -13.74 6.52 -3.65
N LEU A 172 -12.98 7.61 -3.46
CA LEU A 172 -13.14 8.84 -4.25
C LEU A 172 -12.73 8.65 -5.71
N ILE A 173 -11.65 7.90 -5.97
CA ILE A 173 -11.21 7.58 -7.33
C ILE A 173 -12.24 6.68 -8.03
N ALA A 174 -12.76 5.67 -7.35
CA ALA A 174 -13.83 4.82 -7.88
C ALA A 174 -15.10 5.62 -8.17
N LEU A 175 -15.50 6.52 -7.25
CA LEU A 175 -16.64 7.41 -7.47
C LEU A 175 -16.42 8.31 -8.68
N ASN A 176 -15.24 8.90 -8.82
CA ASN A 176 -14.87 9.72 -9.98
C ASN A 176 -14.98 8.93 -11.28
N ALA A 177 -14.40 7.72 -11.33
CA ALA A 177 -14.45 6.84 -12.50
C ALA A 177 -15.89 6.51 -12.92
N ILE A 178 -16.75 6.16 -11.95
CA ILE A 178 -18.16 5.84 -12.20
C ILE A 178 -18.89 7.07 -12.75
N VAL A 179 -18.80 8.20 -12.05
CA VAL A 179 -19.56 9.40 -12.41
C VAL A 179 -19.14 9.90 -13.78
N VAL A 180 -17.85 9.93 -14.08
CA VAL A 180 -17.32 10.44 -15.36
C VAL A 180 -17.66 9.48 -16.50
N ALA A 181 -17.45 8.17 -16.33
CA ALA A 181 -17.78 7.19 -17.36
C ALA A 181 -19.29 7.14 -17.67
N PHE A 182 -20.11 7.29 -16.64
CA PHE A 182 -21.55 7.45 -16.78
C PHE A 182 -21.91 8.73 -17.55
N TYR A 183 -21.32 9.86 -17.15
CA TYR A 183 -21.57 11.16 -17.77
C TYR A 183 -21.18 11.21 -19.24
N LEU A 184 -20.05 10.59 -19.60
CA LEU A 184 -19.59 10.48 -20.98
C LEU A 184 -20.42 9.49 -21.81
N GLY A 185 -21.28 8.69 -21.17
CA GLY A 185 -22.09 7.68 -21.85
C GLY A 185 -21.27 6.55 -22.46
N TYR A 186 -20.08 6.28 -21.92
CA TYR A 186 -19.25 5.15 -22.35
C TYR A 186 -19.76 3.80 -21.84
N HIS A 187 -20.55 3.83 -20.77
CA HIS A 187 -20.98 2.66 -20.05
C HIS A 187 -22.43 2.80 -19.60
N TRP A 188 -23.13 1.68 -19.60
CA TRP A 188 -24.41 1.56 -18.91
C TRP A 188 -24.21 1.60 -17.39
N PRO A 189 -25.17 2.10 -16.58
CA PRO A 189 -25.09 2.08 -15.13
C PRO A 189 -24.66 0.72 -14.54
N THR A 190 -25.21 -0.38 -15.06
CA THR A 190 -24.85 -1.72 -14.61
C THR A 190 -23.41 -2.13 -14.97
N ASP A 191 -22.84 -1.66 -16.09
CA ASP A 191 -21.43 -1.93 -16.43
C ASP A 191 -20.49 -1.40 -15.34
N LEU A 192 -20.83 -0.24 -14.76
CA LEU A 192 -20.02 0.45 -13.75
C LEU A 192 -20.01 -0.32 -12.44
N VAL A 193 -21.19 -0.74 -11.97
CA VAL A 193 -21.32 -1.55 -10.75
C VAL A 193 -20.63 -2.90 -10.92
N ALA A 194 -20.80 -3.54 -12.07
CA ALA A 194 -20.12 -4.79 -12.40
C ALA A 194 -18.60 -4.61 -12.43
N GLY A 195 -18.10 -3.48 -12.93
CA GLY A 195 -16.69 -3.11 -12.90
C GLY A 195 -16.13 -3.05 -11.47
N LEU A 196 -16.84 -2.41 -10.55
CA LEU A 196 -16.44 -2.37 -9.13
C LEU A 196 -16.39 -3.76 -8.49
N LEU A 197 -17.41 -4.60 -8.78
CA LEU A 197 -17.47 -5.97 -8.26
C LEU A 197 -16.34 -6.83 -8.81
N ALA A 198 -16.08 -6.76 -10.12
CA ALA A 198 -15.02 -7.49 -10.78
C ALA A 198 -13.63 -7.04 -10.31
N GLY A 199 -13.36 -5.74 -10.29
CA GLY A 199 -12.10 -5.18 -9.77
C GLY A 199 -11.88 -5.52 -8.30
N GLY A 200 -12.93 -5.42 -7.48
CA GLY A 200 -12.90 -5.82 -6.07
C GLY A 200 -12.65 -7.32 -5.86
N LEU A 201 -13.25 -8.17 -6.70
CA LEU A 201 -13.04 -9.62 -6.67
C LEU A 201 -11.58 -9.97 -7.01
N VAL A 202 -11.05 -9.43 -8.10
CA VAL A 202 -9.66 -9.66 -8.52
C VAL A 202 -8.69 -9.19 -7.44
N LEU A 203 -8.88 -7.96 -6.92
CA LEU A 203 -8.07 -7.44 -5.81
C LEU A 203 -8.15 -8.36 -4.58
N ARG A 204 -9.35 -8.84 -4.26
CA ARG A 204 -9.54 -9.73 -3.11
C ARG A 204 -8.83 -11.06 -3.30
N CYS A 205 -8.84 -11.62 -4.50
CA CYS A 205 -8.11 -12.82 -4.85
C CYS A 205 -6.59 -12.61 -4.68
N ILE A 206 -6.05 -11.49 -5.18
CA ILE A 206 -4.62 -11.14 -5.03
C ILE A 206 -4.25 -11.05 -3.54
N VAL A 207 -5.01 -10.29 -2.74
CA VAL A 207 -4.75 -10.13 -1.29
C VAL A 207 -4.84 -11.47 -0.55
N ASN A 208 -5.81 -12.31 -0.89
CA ASN A 208 -5.96 -13.63 -0.26
C ASN A 208 -4.79 -14.56 -0.64
N ALA A 209 -4.39 -14.56 -1.91
CA ALA A 209 -3.27 -15.37 -2.41
C ALA A 209 -1.96 -14.93 -1.75
N ASP A 210 -1.68 -13.64 -1.74
CA ASP A 210 -0.47 -13.08 -1.11
C ASP A 210 -0.39 -13.46 0.39
N ARG A 211 -1.48 -13.26 1.14
CA ARG A 211 -1.55 -13.67 2.55
C ARG A 211 -1.48 -15.18 2.77
N ALA A 212 -1.97 -15.98 1.82
CA ALA A 212 -1.86 -17.43 1.90
C ALA A 212 -0.42 -17.89 1.68
N LEU A 213 0.30 -17.28 0.74
CA LEU A 213 1.69 -17.59 0.47
C LEU A 213 2.60 -17.13 1.60
N ALA A 214 2.40 -15.92 2.13
CA ALA A 214 3.12 -15.43 3.30
C ALA A 214 2.96 -16.37 4.51
N ARG A 215 1.75 -16.90 4.75
CA ARG A 215 1.50 -17.89 5.82
C ARG A 215 2.18 -19.23 5.59
N ARG A 216 2.40 -19.63 4.33
CA ARG A 216 3.09 -20.87 3.97
C ARG A 216 4.61 -20.74 4.01
N GLY A 217 5.15 -19.55 4.31
CA GLY A 217 6.59 -19.28 4.24
C GLY A 217 7.15 -19.40 2.82
N LEU A 218 6.28 -19.49 1.81
CA LEU A 218 6.70 -19.50 0.42
C LEU A 218 7.07 -18.06 0.05
N PRO A 219 8.30 -17.82 -0.43
CA PRO A 219 8.72 -16.47 -0.79
C PRO A 219 7.93 -16.01 -2.02
N PHE A 220 6.83 -15.30 -1.82
CA PHE A 220 6.22 -14.56 -2.93
C PHE A 220 7.13 -13.36 -3.21
N GLY A 221 7.90 -13.45 -4.30
CA GLY A 221 8.91 -12.45 -4.64
C GLY A 221 10.26 -12.73 -3.96
N TRP A 222 11.06 -13.56 -4.64
CA TRP A 222 12.52 -13.65 -4.61
C TRP A 222 13.21 -12.72 -3.60
N SER A 223 13.72 -13.28 -2.51
CA SER A 223 14.67 -12.61 -1.64
C SER A 223 16.02 -12.52 -2.34
N HIS A 224 16.18 -11.58 -3.27
CA HIS A 224 17.51 -11.13 -3.62
C HIS A 224 18.07 -10.35 -2.43
N ARG A 225 18.73 -11.05 -1.51
CA ARG A 225 19.92 -10.46 -0.89
C ARG A 225 20.83 -10.10 -2.05
N LEU A 226 20.86 -8.83 -2.44
CA LEU A 226 21.92 -8.33 -3.32
C LEU A 226 23.23 -8.88 -2.75
N PRO A 227 24.12 -9.48 -3.58
CA PRO A 227 25.45 -9.80 -3.12
C PRO A 227 25.96 -8.55 -2.43
N ARG A 228 26.29 -8.64 -1.14
CA ARG A 228 27.12 -7.60 -0.55
C ARG A 228 28.33 -7.61 -1.47
N LEU A 229 28.54 -6.54 -2.25
CA LEU A 229 29.87 -6.30 -2.80
C LEU A 229 30.75 -6.39 -1.57
N SER A 230 31.51 -7.47 -1.47
CA SER A 230 32.49 -7.64 -0.42
C SER A 230 33.33 -6.39 -0.51
N ARG A 231 33.10 -5.43 0.39
CA ARG A 231 34.16 -4.50 0.71
C ARG A 231 35.32 -5.45 1.04
N PRO A 232 36.48 -5.35 0.39
CA PRO A 232 37.64 -6.06 0.87
C PRO A 232 37.68 -5.79 2.37
N GLU A 233 37.58 -6.85 3.17
CA GLU A 233 37.92 -6.77 4.58
C GLU A 233 39.22 -5.96 4.62
N PRO A 234 39.30 -4.83 5.35
CA PRO A 234 40.59 -4.23 5.59
C PRO A 234 41.48 -5.35 6.12
N GLY A 235 42.46 -5.76 5.31
CA GLY A 235 43.23 -6.98 5.53
C GLY A 235 43.65 -7.03 6.99
N ALA A 236 43.41 -8.19 7.63
CA ALA A 236 43.64 -8.40 9.05
C ALA A 236 44.93 -7.67 9.47
N ALA A 237 44.78 -6.62 10.27
CA ALA A 237 45.93 -5.95 10.85
C ALA A 237 46.74 -7.04 11.60
N PRO A 238 48.07 -7.10 11.43
CA PRO A 238 48.88 -8.11 12.09
C PRO A 238 48.56 -8.12 13.59
N ALA A 239 48.29 -9.31 14.11
CA ALA A 239 47.84 -9.51 15.48
C ALA A 239 48.79 -8.81 16.46
N ALA A 240 48.37 -7.66 17.00
CA ALA A 240 49.07 -7.03 18.09
C ALA A 240 49.06 -8.02 19.26
N HIS A 241 50.26 -8.41 19.70
CA HIS A 241 50.51 -9.35 20.77
C HIS A 241 49.77 -8.87 22.03
N ARG A 242 48.63 -9.49 22.36
CA ARG A 242 47.96 -9.25 23.63
C ARG A 242 48.82 -9.92 24.72
N PRO A 243 49.35 -9.18 25.71
CA PRO A 243 50.09 -9.79 26.81
C PRO A 243 49.17 -10.77 27.54
N GLN A 244 49.65 -12.00 27.76
CA GLN A 244 48.91 -13.00 28.52
C GLN A 244 48.82 -12.59 29.99
N PRO A 245 47.66 -12.77 30.65
CA PRO A 245 47.56 -12.53 32.08
C PRO A 245 48.42 -13.54 32.85
N LEU A 246 49.30 -13.04 33.71
CA LEU A 246 50.15 -13.85 34.59
C LEU A 246 49.28 -14.63 35.59
N PRO A 247 49.59 -15.91 35.88
CA PRO A 247 48.89 -16.68 36.89
C PRO A 247 49.22 -16.14 38.29
N VAL A 248 48.20 -15.66 39.00
CA VAL A 248 48.31 -15.31 40.43
C VAL A 248 48.21 -16.61 41.24
N PRO A 249 49.16 -16.93 42.13
CA PRO A 249 49.05 -18.10 42.98
C PRO A 249 47.88 -17.95 43.96
N ALA A 250 47.13 -19.03 44.16
CA ALA A 250 45.99 -19.10 45.06
C ALA A 250 46.41 -18.80 46.51
N ALA A 251 46.17 -17.58 46.97
CA ALA A 251 46.30 -17.20 48.37
C ALA A 251 45.03 -17.64 49.12
N ILE A 252 45.17 -18.76 49.83
CA ILE A 252 44.58 -19.11 51.13
C ILE A 252 43.24 -18.42 51.45
N TRP A 253 42.17 -19.22 51.37
CA TRP A 253 40.87 -18.93 51.97
C TRP A 253 40.98 -18.83 53.50
N LEU A 254 41.08 -17.61 54.04
CA LEU A 254 40.74 -17.35 55.44
C LEU A 254 39.24 -17.07 55.52
N ARG A 255 38.51 -18.06 56.04
CA ARG A 255 37.10 -17.99 56.40
C ARG A 255 36.96 -17.12 57.65
N THR A 256 36.64 -15.83 57.50
CA THR A 256 36.15 -15.00 58.61
C THR A 256 34.64 -14.80 58.47
N HIS A 257 33.91 -15.02 59.57
CA HIS A 257 32.46 -14.84 59.64
C HIS A 257 32.08 -13.35 59.44
N PRO A 258 30.89 -13.05 58.87
CA PRO A 258 30.50 -11.69 58.48
C PRO A 258 30.20 -10.71 59.66
N PHE A 259 30.53 -11.07 60.90
CA PHE A 259 30.22 -10.24 62.09
C PHE A 259 31.42 -9.93 63.00
N ASP A 260 32.64 -10.34 62.65
CA ASP A 260 33.86 -9.99 63.40
C ASP A 260 34.66 -8.89 62.68
N LEU A 261 34.10 -7.69 62.61
CA LEU A 261 34.88 -6.48 62.30
C LEU A 261 35.23 -5.76 63.61
N PRO A 262 36.50 -5.39 63.84
CA PRO A 262 36.85 -4.48 64.92
C PRO A 262 36.12 -3.15 64.71
N LYS A 263 35.44 -2.64 65.74
CA LYS A 263 34.84 -1.30 65.70
C LYS A 263 35.96 -0.27 65.45
N PRO A 264 35.88 0.57 64.41
CA PRO A 264 36.84 1.65 64.25
C PRO A 264 36.64 2.66 65.39
N SER A 265 37.69 2.91 66.17
CA SER A 265 37.73 4.03 67.12
C SER A 265 37.67 5.33 66.32
N VAL A 266 36.52 6.01 66.39
CA VAL A 266 36.34 7.32 65.78
C VAL A 266 37.07 8.34 66.65
N THR A 267 38.32 8.62 66.30
CA THR A 267 39.05 9.77 66.81
C THR A 267 39.65 10.46 65.60
N ASN A 268 39.20 11.69 65.35
CA ASN A 268 39.54 12.55 64.20
C ASN A 268 38.61 12.46 62.97
N LEU A 269 37.32 12.77 63.16
CA LEU A 269 36.49 13.28 62.06
C LEU A 269 36.56 14.81 62.05
N GLN A 270 37.24 15.39 61.07
CA GLN A 270 37.01 16.78 60.67
C GLN A 270 35.77 16.84 59.76
N PRO A 271 34.82 17.75 60.00
CA PRO A 271 33.66 17.88 59.11
C PRO A 271 34.09 18.52 57.78
N LEU A 272 33.94 17.76 56.68
CA LEU A 272 33.96 18.30 55.33
C LEU A 272 32.65 19.06 55.08
N THR A 273 32.67 20.38 55.28
CA THR A 273 31.59 21.27 54.83
C THR A 273 31.60 21.36 53.31
N ALA A 274 30.76 20.59 52.64
CA ALA A 274 30.43 20.82 51.24
C ALA A 274 29.44 22.00 51.16
N ALA A 275 29.96 23.20 50.91
CA ALA A 275 29.15 24.39 50.67
C ALA A 275 28.44 24.26 49.31
N TRP A 276 27.14 23.96 49.35
CA TRP A 276 26.27 24.11 48.19
C TRP A 276 26.08 25.61 47.93
N SER A 277 26.63 26.12 46.83
CA SER A 277 26.52 27.53 46.45
C SER A 277 25.06 27.91 46.16
N ALA A 278 24.41 28.53 47.15
CA ALA A 278 23.14 29.22 46.97
C ALA A 278 23.38 30.50 46.14
N ARG A 279 22.55 30.73 45.11
CA ARG A 279 22.61 31.93 44.26
C ARG A 279 22.19 33.16 45.09
N VAL A 280 23.06 34.16 45.17
CA VAL A 280 22.75 35.47 45.77
C VAL A 280 21.99 36.33 44.73
N PRO A 281 20.83 36.93 45.08
CA PRO A 281 20.12 37.84 44.18
C PRO A 281 20.96 39.10 43.90
N GLY A 282 21.22 39.40 42.62
CA GLY A 282 21.90 40.63 42.19
C GLY A 282 23.17 40.45 41.34
N GLN A 283 23.64 39.22 41.10
CA GLN A 283 24.75 38.97 40.17
C GLN A 283 24.27 38.74 38.73
N PRO A 284 24.88 39.39 37.72
CA PRO A 284 24.53 39.15 36.32
C PRO A 284 25.00 37.75 35.86
N PRO A 285 24.28 37.12 34.91
CA PRO A 285 24.55 35.74 34.52
C PRO A 285 25.91 35.59 33.81
N VAL A 286 26.65 34.55 34.18
CA VAL A 286 27.87 34.11 33.49
C VAL A 286 27.49 33.58 32.11
N ALA A 287 28.05 34.17 31.06
CA ALA A 287 27.79 33.81 29.67
C ALA A 287 28.33 32.39 29.36
N SER A 288 27.46 31.54 28.80
CA SER A 288 27.82 30.22 28.28
C SER A 288 28.68 30.36 27.01
N PRO A 289 29.79 29.61 26.85
CA PRO A 289 30.70 29.76 25.73
C PRO A 289 30.23 28.92 24.53
N GLU A 290 29.38 29.48 23.67
CA GLU A 290 29.33 29.06 22.28
C GLU A 290 29.19 30.26 21.34
N ARG A 291 29.89 30.19 20.21
CA ARG A 291 29.73 31.00 18.99
C ARG A 291 30.60 32.27 18.90
N LYS A 292 31.82 32.10 18.39
CA LYS A 292 32.51 33.05 17.49
C LYS A 292 33.79 32.41 17.00
N LEU A 293 33.81 31.93 15.77
CA LEU A 293 35.01 31.83 14.91
C LEU A 293 34.54 31.60 13.47
N LEU A 294 35.21 32.27 12.54
CA LEU A 294 35.10 32.21 11.07
C LEU A 294 34.11 33.19 10.41
N THR A 295 34.43 34.47 10.50
CA THR A 295 34.40 35.38 9.34
C THR A 295 35.77 36.03 9.21
N THR A 296 36.52 35.70 8.15
CA THR A 296 37.66 36.50 7.67
C THR A 296 37.78 36.35 6.16
N ARG A 297 37.51 37.48 5.50
CA ARG A 297 37.94 37.98 4.18
C ARG A 297 37.57 37.18 2.93
#